data_AF-A0A7J4EFY4-F1
#
_entry.id   AF-A0A7J4EFY4-F1
#
_cell.length_a   1.000
_cell.length_b   1.000
_cell.length_c   1.000
_cell.angle_alpha   90.00
_cell.angle_beta   90.00
_cell.angle_gamma   90.00
#
_symmetry.space_group_name_H-M   'P 1'
#
loop_
_entity.id
_entity.type
_entity.pdbx_description
1 polymer ?
#
loop_
_entity_poly.entity_id
_entity_poly.type
_entity_poly.pdbx_seq_one_letter_code
_entity_poly.pdbx_strand_id
1 'polypeptide(L)'
;MGFIERLEKNIAKLEKRIDKERKKIEELREKCENKKITKAEYNLKKRHIEDKVNALKARVRILQGGMVKEKRRLEEEKKEKEEKKRKKSK
;
A
#
# COMPACT_ATOMS: atom_id res chain seq x y z
N MET A 1 -17.41 8.63 -6.46
CA MET A 1 -16.46 7.80 -5.70
C MET A 1 -15.81 8.65 -4.63
N GLY A 2 -16.03 8.31 -3.36
CA GLY A 2 -15.55 9.06 -2.20
C GLY A 2 -14.02 9.08 -2.09
N PHE A 3 -13.48 10.00 -1.29
CA PHE A 3 -12.03 10.11 -1.10
C PHE A 3 -11.40 8.81 -0.56
N ILE A 4 -12.04 8.17 0.42
CA ILE A 4 -11.61 6.88 0.99
C ILE A 4 -11.59 5.78 -0.07
N GLU A 5 -12.66 5.65 -0.87
CA GLU A 5 -12.73 4.64 -1.93
C GLU A 5 -11.62 4.81 -3.00
N ARG A 6 -11.22 6.05 -3.29
CA ARG A 6 -10.08 6.33 -4.19
C ARG A 6 -8.76 5.88 -3.56
N LEU A 7 -8.57 6.10 -2.26
CA LEU A 7 -7.38 5.63 -1.54
C LEU A 7 -7.32 4.10 -1.52
N GLU A 8 -8.44 3.43 -1.25
CA GLU A 8 -8.53 1.96 -1.27
C GLU A 8 -8.20 1.37 -2.64
N LYS A 9 -8.75 1.94 -3.72
CA LYS A 9 -8.40 1.53 -5.10
C LYS A 9 -6.91 1.74 -5.40
N ASN A 10 -6.31 2.82 -4.93
CA ASN A 10 -4.90 3.09 -5.14
C ASN A 10 -4.01 2.11 -4.36
N ILE A 11 -4.36 1.81 -3.11
CA ILE A 11 -3.68 0.80 -2.29
C ILE A 11 -3.74 -0.55 -2.98
N ALA A 12 -4.93 -1.01 -3.41
CA ALA A 12 -5.10 -2.29 -4.09
C ALA A 12 -4.27 -2.38 -5.39
N LYS A 13 -4.14 -1.28 -6.15
CA LYS A 13 -3.26 -1.24 -7.34
C LYS A 13 -1.79 -1.37 -6.96
N LEU A 14 -1.35 -0.74 -5.88
CA LEU A 14 0.03 -0.82 -5.40
C LEU A 14 0.35 -2.23 -4.87
N GLU A 15 -0.58 -2.85 -4.14
CA GLU A 15 -0.44 -4.23 -3.65
C GLU A 15 -0.31 -5.22 -4.81
N LYS A 16 -1.18 -5.13 -5.83
CA LYS A 16 -1.04 -5.94 -7.05
C LYS A 16 0.31 -5.76 -7.75
N ARG A 17 0.90 -4.55 -7.70
CA ARG A 17 2.24 -4.30 -8.26
C ARG A 17 3.33 -4.93 -7.39
N ILE A 18 3.21 -4.84 -6.06
CA ILE A 18 4.13 -5.51 -5.13
C ILE A 18 4.14 -7.03 -5.39
N ASP A 19 2.97 -7.63 -5.57
CA ASP A 19 2.87 -9.08 -5.83
C ASP A 19 3.54 -9.47 -7.15
N LYS A 20 3.37 -8.66 -8.21
CA LYS A 20 4.06 -8.87 -9.48
C LYS A 20 5.58 -8.80 -9.33
N GLU A 21 6.08 -7.80 -8.60
CA GLU A 21 7.52 -7.68 -8.36
C GLU A 21 8.06 -8.85 -7.50
N ARG A 22 7.30 -9.32 -6.51
CA ARG A 22 7.65 -10.53 -5.73
C ARG A 22 7.72 -11.78 -6.60
N LYS A 23 6.76 -11.97 -7.51
CA LYS A 23 6.79 -13.10 -8.46
C LYS A 23 8.05 -13.10 -9.32
N LYS A 24 8.53 -11.93 -9.75
CA LYS A 24 9.81 -11.83 -10.47
C LYS A 24 11.01 -12.30 -9.65
N ILE A 25 10.99 -12.10 -8.32
CA ILE A 25 12.06 -12.64 -7.45
C ILE A 25 12.01 -14.16 -7.44
N GLU A 26 10.83 -14.77 -7.36
CA GLU A 26 10.68 -16.22 -7.44
C GLU A 26 11.15 -16.77 -8.80
N GLU A 27 10.75 -16.14 -9.91
CA GLU A 27 11.23 -16.52 -11.24
C GLU A 27 12.76 -16.40 -11.38
N LEU A 28 13.36 -15.37 -10.78
CA LEU A 28 14.81 -15.21 -10.75
C LEU A 28 15.48 -16.27 -9.89
N ARG A 29 14.84 -16.67 -8.79
CA ARG A 29 15.31 -17.73 -7.92
C ARG A 29 15.33 -19.06 -8.67
N GLU A 30 14.25 -19.41 -9.36
CA GLU A 30 14.18 -20.61 -10.20
C GLU A 30 15.26 -20.58 -11.30
N LYS A 31 15.51 -19.43 -11.94
CA LYS A 31 16.60 -19.30 -12.93
C LYS A 31 17.97 -19.55 -12.32
N CYS A 32 18.20 -19.08 -11.08
CA CYS A 32 19.45 -19.31 -10.36
C CYS A 32 19.61 -20.79 -9.97
N GLU A 33 18.55 -21.43 -9.46
CA GLU A 33 18.55 -22.84 -9.07
C GLU A 33 18.77 -23.76 -10.28
N ASN A 34 18.20 -23.42 -11.43
CA ASN A 34 18.43 -24.09 -12.71
C ASN A 34 19.77 -23.72 -13.39
N LYS A 35 20.66 -22.99 -12.70
CA LYS A 35 21.98 -22.54 -13.19
C LYS A 35 21.93 -21.70 -14.50
N LYS A 36 20.77 -21.11 -14.83
CA LYS A 36 20.60 -20.22 -15.99
C LYS A 36 21.20 -18.83 -15.75
N ILE A 37 21.31 -18.42 -14.49
CA ILE A 37 22.00 -17.20 -14.06
C ILE A 37 22.91 -17.53 -12.87
N THR A 38 23.93 -16.70 -12.65
CA THR A 38 24.81 -16.86 -11.50
C THR A 38 24.15 -16.36 -10.20
N LYS A 39 24.64 -16.86 -9.05
CA LYS A 39 24.20 -16.37 -7.74
C LYS A 39 24.47 -14.87 -7.54
N ALA A 40 25.56 -14.36 -8.10
CA ALA A 40 25.89 -12.94 -8.06
C ALA A 40 24.87 -12.10 -8.84
N GLU A 41 24.54 -12.54 -10.06
CA GLU A 41 23.53 -11.88 -10.90
C GLU A 41 22.13 -11.94 -10.27
N TYR A 42 21.76 -13.09 -9.69
CA TYR A 42 20.54 -13.23 -8.91
C TYR A 42 20.47 -12.21 -7.76
N ASN A 43 21.53 -12.11 -6.94
CA ASN A 43 21.55 -11.21 -5.80
C ASN A 43 21.43 -9.74 -6.20
N LEU A 44 22.11 -9.32 -7.27
CA LEU A 44 22.01 -7.94 -7.79
C LEU A 44 20.60 -7.61 -8.28
N LYS A 45 20.00 -8.51 -9.09
CA LYS A 45 18.64 -8.32 -9.60
C LYS A 45 17.60 -8.37 -8.50
N LYS A 46 17.74 -9.31 -7.56
CA LYS A 46 16.88 -9.44 -6.38
C LYS A 46 16.88 -8.14 -5.57
N ARG A 47 18.05 -7.61 -5.24
CA ARG A 47 18.18 -6.37 -4.45
C ARG A 47 17.46 -5.20 -5.13
N HIS A 48 17.64 -5.03 -6.44
CA HIS A 48 16.98 -3.96 -7.17
C HIS A 48 15.44 -4.08 -7.17
N ILE A 49 14.91 -5.30 -7.21
CA ILE A 49 13.47 -5.55 -7.12
C ILE A 49 12.99 -5.34 -5.68
N GLU A 50 13.75 -5.77 -4.67
CA GLU A 50 13.43 -5.54 -3.26
C GLU A 50 13.38 -4.06 -2.91
N ASP A 51 14.29 -3.24 -3.44
CA ASP A 51 14.28 -1.79 -3.29
C ASP A 51 12.99 -1.17 -3.86
N LYS A 52 12.56 -1.63 -5.05
CA LYS A 52 11.28 -1.23 -5.65
C LYS A 52 10.09 -1.65 -4.78
N VAL A 53 10.09 -2.88 -4.27
CA VAL A 53 9.04 -3.39 -3.38
C VAL A 53 8.98 -2.56 -2.10
N ASN A 54 10.12 -2.19 -1.51
CA ASN A 54 10.19 -1.39 -0.30
C ASN A 54 9.65 0.03 -0.54
N ALA A 55 10.00 0.66 -1.66
CA ALA A 55 9.43 1.96 -2.04
C ALA A 55 7.90 1.90 -2.22
N LEU A 56 7.39 0.85 -2.88
CA LEU A 56 5.94 0.64 -3.03
C LEU A 56 5.25 0.42 -1.68
N LYS A 57 5.83 -0.39 -0.80
CA LYS A 57 5.33 -0.62 0.57
C LYS A 57 5.28 0.68 1.38
N ALA A 58 6.32 1.51 1.31
CA ALA A 58 6.35 2.80 1.98
C ALA A 58 5.20 3.70 1.50
N ARG A 59 4.94 3.73 0.18
CA ARG A 59 3.82 4.47 -0.39
C ARG A 59 2.46 3.95 0.10
N VAL A 60 2.28 2.63 0.19
CA VAL A 60 1.06 2.03 0.74
C VAL A 60 0.84 2.49 2.19
N ARG A 61 1.88 2.46 3.04
CA ARG A 61 1.78 2.91 4.44
C ARG A 61 1.36 4.39 4.54
N ILE A 62 1.90 5.25 3.69
CA ILE A 62 1.53 6.68 3.66
C ILE A 62 0.05 6.84 3.31
N LEU A 63 -0.43 6.13 2.28
CA LEU A 63 -1.83 6.18 1.87
C LEU A 63 -2.78 5.63 2.96
N GLN A 64 -2.38 4.54 3.62
CA GLN A 64 -3.11 4.00 4.77
C GLN A 64 -3.18 5.01 5.92
N GLY A 65 -2.08 5.70 6.23
CA GLY A 65 -2.06 6.77 7.23
C GLY A 65 -2.97 7.93 6.88
N GLY A 66 -3.00 8.36 5.61
CA GLY A 66 -3.93 9.37 5.11
C GLY A 66 -5.39 8.95 5.25
N MET A 67 -5.70 7.68 4.99
CA MET A 67 -7.04 7.12 5.15
C MET A 67 -7.49 7.11 6.62
N VAL A 68 -6.61 6.74 7.55
CA VAL A 68 -6.91 6.74 8.99
C VAL A 68 -7.21 8.16 9.48
N LYS A 69 -6.41 9.14 9.07
CA LYS A 69 -6.65 10.55 9.41
C LYS A 69 -8.00 11.05 8.89
N GLU A 70 -8.35 10.71 7.65
CA GLU A 70 -9.62 11.14 7.08
C GLU A 70 -10.82 10.47 7.78
N LYS A 71 -10.73 9.17 8.10
CA LYS A 71 -11.78 8.48 8.87
C LYS A 71 -12.01 9.15 10.22
N ARG A 72 -10.94 9.51 10.92
CA ARG A 72 -11.02 10.23 12.20
C ARG A 72 -11.69 11.59 12.06
N ARG A 73 -11.30 12.38 11.05
CA ARG A 73 -11.93 13.69 10.76
C ARG A 73 -13.43 13.56 10.50
N LEU A 74 -13.84 12.58 9.69
CA LEU A 74 -15.26 12.34 9.40
C LEU A 74 -16.06 11.92 10.65
N GLU A 75 -15.43 11.21 11.58
CA GLU A 75 -16.04 10.83 12.85
C GLU A 75 -16.22 12.06 13.77
N GLU A 76 -15.20 12.90 13.87
CA GLU A 76 -15.24 14.16 14.64
C GLU A 76 -16.32 15.12 14.09
N GLU A 77 -16.38 15.31 12.77
CA GLU A 77 -17.41 16.12 12.13
C GLU A 77 -18.84 15.58 12.36
N LYS A 78 -19.01 14.26 12.45
CA LYS A 78 -20.31 13.65 12.80
C LYS A 78 -20.69 13.93 14.25
N LYS A 79 -19.76 13.75 15.20
CA LYS A 79 -19.97 14.02 16.62
C LYS A 79 -20.36 15.48 16.86
N GLU A 80 -19.66 16.42 16.23
CA GLU A 80 -20.02 17.84 16.33
C GLU A 80 -21.42 18.15 15.79
N LYS A 81 -21.79 17.54 14.66
CA LYS A 81 -23.12 17.72 14.07
C LYS A 81 -24.22 17.17 14.98
N GLU A 82 -23.99 16.02 15.62
CA GLU A 82 -24.93 15.45 16.59
C GLU A 82 -25.05 16.31 17.86
N GLU A 83 -23.93 16.82 18.37
CA GLU A 83 -23.94 17.69 19.56
C GLU A 83 -24.64 19.02 19.27
N LYS A 84 -24.41 19.63 18.10
CA LYS A 84 -25.12 20.82 17.63
C LYS A 84 -26.63 20.57 17.49
N LYS A 85 -27.04 19.40 16.99
CA LYS A 85 -28.46 19.03 16.93
C LYS A 85 -29.07 18.88 18.32
N ARG A 86 -28.39 18.17 19.24
CA ARG A 86 -28.84 18.01 20.63
C ARG A 86 -28.98 19.34 21.38
N LYS A 87 -28.07 20.29 21.17
CA LYS A 87 -28.13 21.64 21.77
C LYS A 87 -29.24 22.52 21.19
N LYS A 88 -29.66 22.29 19.93
CA LYS A 88 -30.79 23.00 19.30
C LYS A 88 -32.17 22.40 19.63
N SER A 89 -32.21 21.17 20.13
CA SER A 89 -33.44 20.47 20.51
C SER A 89 -33.70 20.48 22.03
N LYS A 90 -32.82 21.11 22.81
CA LYS A 90 -33.05 21.50 24.20
C LYS A 90 -33.43 22.98 24.23
#